data_AF-A0A0P9TF35-F1
#
_entry.id   AF-A0A0P9TF35-F1
#
_cell.length_a   1.000
_cell.length_b   1.000
_cell.length_c   1.000
_cell.angle_alpha   90.00
_cell.angle_beta   90.00
_cell.angle_gamma   90.00
#
_symmetry.space_group_name_H-M   'P 1'
#
loop_
_entity.id
_entity.type
_entity.pdbx_description
1 polymer ?
#
loop_
_entity_poly.entity_id
_entity_poly.type
_entity_poly.pdbx_seq_one_letter_code
_entity_poly.pdbx_strand_id
1 'polypeptide(L)'
;MMLHTNDYLEYYLTLVGWIINSGVWNMIEDSGLVAAPFAAIIISEWLKARAEGADEGNKGVLSLARVENRFYTAILVIIVCCMPLVTVSIDTLQFDRSRSEQCQYSVPNPADTGWNTSFSTLNGKSAVVPVWWLFVHAMSKAATAASIAAIPCGVDLQQVRMDVNRARINDPLLAQEVADFTNDCYALARSRLFMTQPTLTNEQLNDVNWIGSRFFLQTPGYYDDGFSGFRSHSPRTRWPYDATRDAGLP
;
A
#
# COMPACT_ATOMS: atom_id res chain seq x y z
N MET A 1 1.18 23.10 8.97
CA MET A 1 0.58 21.85 9.48
C MET A 1 0.29 21.00 8.26
N MET A 2 0.95 19.85 8.12
CA MET A 2 0.92 19.04 6.89
C MET A 2 0.07 17.78 7.13
N LEU A 3 -0.71 17.39 6.13
CA LEU A 3 -1.52 16.17 6.15
C LEU A 3 -0.67 15.02 5.61
N HIS A 4 -0.57 13.94 6.40
CA HIS A 4 0.18 12.75 6.01
C HIS A 4 -0.75 11.67 5.45
N THR A 5 -0.23 10.88 4.52
CA THR A 5 -0.89 9.72 3.92
C THR A 5 0.10 8.57 3.80
N ASN A 6 -0.38 7.33 3.94
CA ASN A 6 0.47 6.14 3.96
C ASN A 6 0.26 5.25 2.72
N ASP A 7 -0.81 5.51 1.96
CA ASP A 7 -1.16 4.77 0.75
C ASP A 7 -1.40 5.74 -0.43
N TYR A 8 -1.10 5.27 -1.64
CA TYR A 8 -1.21 6.09 -2.85
C TYR A 8 -2.66 6.43 -3.19
N LEU A 9 -3.63 5.55 -2.88
CA LEU A 9 -5.05 5.84 -3.05
C LEU A 9 -5.54 6.89 -2.06
N GLU A 10 -5.10 6.78 -0.82
CA GLU A 10 -5.44 7.72 0.24
C GLU A 10 -4.96 9.14 -0.10
N TYR A 11 -3.78 9.27 -0.69
CA TYR A 11 -3.23 10.54 -1.17
C TYR A 11 -4.22 11.29 -2.08
N TYR A 12 -4.83 10.62 -3.06
CA TYR A 12 -5.79 11.25 -3.96
C TYR A 12 -7.18 11.39 -3.33
N LEU A 13 -7.68 10.35 -2.65
CA LEU A 13 -9.04 10.34 -2.09
C LEU A 13 -9.21 11.34 -0.94
N THR A 14 -8.18 11.58 -0.14
CA THR A 14 -8.23 12.60 0.92
C THR A 14 -8.44 13.99 0.33
N LEU A 15 -7.75 14.35 -0.75
CA LEU A 15 -7.98 15.62 -1.43
C LEU A 15 -9.39 15.69 -2.05
N VAL A 16 -9.83 14.64 -2.73
CA VAL A 16 -11.20 14.57 -3.30
C VAL A 16 -12.25 14.81 -2.22
N GLY A 17 -12.12 14.13 -1.07
CA GLY A 17 -13.02 14.29 0.06
C GLY A 17 -13.09 15.74 0.55
N TRP A 18 -11.94 16.42 0.64
CA TRP A 18 -11.89 17.82 1.03
C TRP A 18 -12.45 18.77 -0.02
N ILE A 19 -12.25 18.50 -1.31
CA ILE A 19 -12.87 19.29 -2.39
C ILE A 19 -14.39 19.22 -2.31
N ILE A 20 -14.93 18.01 -2.12
CA ILE A 20 -16.37 17.81 -1.95
C ILE A 20 -16.86 18.56 -0.70
N ASN A 21 -16.14 18.44 0.42
CA ASN A 21 -16.52 19.14 1.65
C ASN A 21 -16.50 20.66 1.49
N SER A 22 -15.49 21.24 0.82
CA SER A 22 -15.49 22.67 0.51
C SER A 22 -16.69 23.07 -0.35
N GLY A 23 -17.08 22.24 -1.32
CA GLY A 23 -18.30 22.46 -2.11
C GLY A 23 -19.58 22.43 -1.28
N VAL A 24 -19.70 21.47 -0.35
CA VAL A 24 -20.84 21.39 0.58
C VAL A 24 -20.87 22.60 1.52
N TRP A 25 -19.72 23.03 2.04
CA TRP A 25 -19.64 24.21 2.89
C TRP A 25 -20.10 25.47 2.17
N ASN A 26 -19.60 25.71 0.96
CA ASN A 26 -20.01 26.85 0.15
C ASN A 26 -21.53 26.86 -0.10
N MET A 27 -22.12 25.69 -0.38
CA MET A 27 -23.57 25.56 -0.54
C MET A 27 -24.32 25.95 0.75
N ILE A 28 -23.85 25.51 1.92
CA ILE A 28 -24.45 25.84 3.23
C ILE A 28 -24.35 27.35 3.52
N GLU A 29 -23.24 27.96 3.15
CA GLU A 29 -22.98 29.40 3.30
C GLU A 29 -23.90 30.21 2.37
N ASP A 30 -23.95 29.89 1.08
CA ASP A 30 -24.78 30.55 0.08
C ASP A 30 -26.28 30.42 0.38
N SER A 31 -26.71 29.27 0.93
CA SER A 31 -28.10 29.05 1.31
C SER A 31 -28.49 29.70 2.65
N GLY A 32 -27.52 30.28 3.38
CA GLY A 32 -27.73 30.84 4.71
C GLY A 32 -28.05 29.80 5.79
N LEU A 33 -27.83 28.51 5.53
CA LEU A 33 -28.17 27.42 6.46
C LEU A 33 -27.25 27.45 7.70
N VAL A 34 -26.11 28.14 7.64
CA VAL A 34 -25.26 28.45 8.80
C VAL A 34 -26.05 29.17 9.91
N ALA A 35 -27.10 29.94 9.58
CA ALA A 35 -27.93 30.62 10.56
C ALA A 35 -28.94 29.72 11.29
N ALA A 36 -29.24 28.53 10.74
CA ALA A 36 -30.23 27.60 11.29
C ALA A 36 -29.96 27.17 12.75
N PRO A 37 -28.74 26.77 13.16
CA PRO A 37 -28.46 26.43 14.55
C PRO A 37 -28.69 27.61 15.51
N PHE A 38 -28.39 28.84 15.08
CA PHE A 38 -28.62 30.04 15.90
C PHE A 38 -30.11 30.31 16.09
N ALA A 39 -30.90 30.21 15.01
CA ALA A 39 -32.36 30.31 15.09
C ALA A 39 -32.95 29.23 16.01
N ALA A 40 -32.46 27.99 15.91
CA ALA A 40 -32.87 26.89 16.78
C ALA A 40 -32.56 27.17 18.25
N ILE A 41 -31.38 27.73 18.58
CA ILE A 41 -31.04 28.12 19.96
C ILE A 41 -32.02 29.15 20.49
N ILE A 42 -32.28 30.23 19.74
CA ILE A 42 -33.20 31.31 20.15
C ILE A 42 -34.61 30.76 20.36
N ILE A 43 -35.15 29.99 19.42
CA ILE A 43 -36.49 29.40 19.53
C ILE A 43 -36.56 28.43 20.71
N SER A 44 -35.53 27.60 20.92
CA SER A 44 -35.51 26.62 22.01
C SER A 44 -35.51 27.28 23.39
N GLU A 45 -34.75 28.37 23.57
CA GLU A 45 -34.73 29.10 24.85
C GLU A 45 -35.98 29.95 25.04
N TRP A 46 -36.54 30.50 23.96
CA TRP A 46 -37.83 31.20 24.02
C TRP A 46 -38.99 30.28 24.44
N LEU A 47 -39.06 29.06 23.90
CA LEU A 47 -40.05 28.07 24.30
C LEU A 47 -39.86 27.62 25.75
N LYS A 48 -38.61 27.42 26.20
CA LYS A 48 -38.31 27.07 27.60
C LYS A 48 -38.68 28.19 28.58
N ALA A 49 -38.33 29.42 28.26
CA ALA A 49 -38.68 30.58 29.10
C ALA A 49 -40.20 30.75 29.27
N ARG A 50 -41.00 30.32 28.28
CA ARG A 50 -42.47 30.25 28.38
C ARG A 50 -43.00 29.09 29.21
N ALA A 51 -42.28 27.97 29.24
CA ALA A 51 -42.66 26.78 30.02
C ALA A 51 -42.32 26.91 31.51
N GLU A 52 -41.37 27.78 31.87
CA GLU A 52 -40.92 27.99 33.25
C GLU A 52 -41.97 28.73 34.11
N GLY A 53 -42.14 28.30 35.37
CA GLY A 53 -43.10 28.84 36.35
C GLY A 53 -42.71 30.21 36.90
N ALA A 54 -43.54 30.81 37.77
CA ALA A 54 -43.29 32.13 38.35
C ALA A 54 -42.11 32.18 39.34
N ASP A 55 -41.56 31.03 39.72
CA ASP A 55 -40.55 30.86 40.78
C ASP A 55 -39.09 31.12 40.32
N GLU A 56 -38.87 31.34 39.03
CA GLU A 56 -37.52 31.49 38.43
C GLU A 56 -36.97 32.94 38.46
N GLY A 57 -37.67 33.89 39.10
CA GLY A 57 -37.25 35.29 39.16
C GLY A 57 -37.33 36.03 37.82
N ASN A 58 -36.36 36.92 37.52
CA ASN A 58 -36.35 37.71 36.28
C ASN A 58 -35.95 36.85 35.07
N LYS A 59 -36.97 36.24 34.44
CA LYS A 59 -36.85 35.37 33.27
C LYS A 59 -36.11 35.99 32.09
N GLY A 60 -36.17 37.31 31.92
CA GLY A 60 -35.50 38.00 30.83
C GLY A 60 -33.97 37.96 30.95
N VAL A 61 -33.45 38.22 32.14
CA VAL A 61 -31.99 38.25 32.39
C VAL A 61 -31.42 36.83 32.36
N LEU A 62 -32.13 35.85 32.93
CA LEU A 62 -31.69 34.47 32.96
C LEU A 62 -31.69 33.82 31.57
N SER A 63 -32.74 34.05 30.76
CA SER A 63 -32.80 33.55 29.39
C SER A 63 -31.75 34.20 28.50
N LEU A 64 -31.47 35.50 28.67
CA LEU A 64 -30.41 36.19 27.92
C LEU A 64 -29.04 35.56 28.19
N ALA A 65 -28.68 35.33 29.46
CA ALA A 65 -27.40 34.71 29.83
C ALA A 65 -27.25 33.28 29.28
N ARG A 66 -28.34 32.50 29.25
CA ARG A 66 -28.33 31.15 28.66
C ARG A 66 -28.17 31.18 27.15
N VAL A 67 -28.88 32.07 26.46
CA VAL A 67 -28.74 32.27 25.02
C VAL A 67 -27.32 32.69 24.69
N GLU A 68 -26.76 33.66 25.41
CA GLU A 68 -25.40 34.17 25.20
C GLU A 68 -24.36 33.05 25.29
N ASN A 69 -24.37 32.24 26.35
CA ASN A 69 -23.40 31.15 26.51
C ASN A 69 -23.53 30.10 25.38
N ARG A 70 -24.76 29.74 25.00
CA ARG A 70 -25.00 28.79 23.90
C ARG A 70 -24.61 29.36 22.55
N PHE A 71 -24.84 30.65 22.35
CA PHE A 71 -24.50 31.35 21.11
C PHE A 71 -22.98 31.41 20.93
N TYR A 72 -22.22 31.79 21.97
CA TYR A 72 -20.75 31.76 21.93
C TYR A 72 -20.20 30.36 21.71
N THR A 73 -20.78 29.34 22.38
CA THR A 73 -20.38 27.95 22.17
C THR A 73 -20.62 27.52 20.72
N ALA A 74 -21.77 27.87 20.14
CA ALA A 74 -22.10 27.56 18.76
C ALA A 74 -21.17 28.27 17.75
N ILE A 75 -20.85 29.55 18.00
CA ILE A 75 -19.86 30.29 17.20
C ILE A 75 -18.50 29.56 17.23
N LEU A 76 -18.01 29.18 18.41
CA LEU A 76 -16.74 28.49 18.55
C LEU A 76 -16.73 27.18 17.75
N VAL A 77 -17.78 26.38 17.87
CA VAL A 77 -17.91 25.11 17.12
C VAL A 77 -17.90 25.37 15.62
N ILE A 78 -18.62 26.39 15.13
CA ILE A 78 -18.65 26.71 13.70
C ILE A 78 -17.26 27.15 13.22
N ILE A 79 -16.57 28.03 13.95
CA ILE A 79 -15.24 28.52 13.57
C ILE A 79 -14.22 27.38 13.53
N VAL A 80 -14.24 26.49 14.52
CA VAL A 80 -13.21 25.46 14.70
C VAL A 80 -13.48 24.22 13.85
N CYS A 81 -14.74 23.79 13.76
CA CYS A 81 -15.11 22.52 13.13
C CYS A 81 -15.65 22.66 11.71
N CYS A 82 -16.23 23.80 11.35
CA CYS A 82 -16.97 23.95 10.10
C CYS A 82 -16.31 24.94 9.14
N MET A 83 -15.84 26.08 9.63
CA MET A 83 -15.20 27.10 8.79
C MET A 83 -13.86 26.58 8.24
N PRO A 84 -13.70 26.58 6.92
CA PRO A 84 -12.48 26.10 6.31
C PRO A 84 -11.43 27.23 6.31
N LEU A 85 -10.35 27.05 7.06
CA LEU A 85 -9.31 28.08 7.26
C LEU A 85 -7.96 27.72 6.61
N VAL A 86 -7.71 26.43 6.36
CA VAL A 86 -6.40 25.94 5.91
C VAL A 86 -6.51 25.34 4.52
N THR A 87 -5.72 25.86 3.58
CA THR A 87 -5.66 25.34 2.20
C THR A 87 -4.84 24.06 2.14
N VAL A 88 -5.38 23.04 1.48
CA VAL A 88 -4.74 21.75 1.23
C VAL A 88 -4.78 21.47 -0.27
N SER A 89 -3.64 21.09 -0.82
CA SER A 89 -3.44 20.66 -2.21
C SER A 89 -2.53 19.43 -2.25
N ILE A 90 -2.43 18.81 -3.43
CA ILE A 90 -1.50 17.71 -3.73
C ILE A 90 -0.07 18.04 -3.24
N ASP A 91 0.41 19.26 -3.48
CA ASP A 91 1.76 19.69 -3.11
C ASP A 91 1.99 19.80 -1.60
N THR A 92 0.91 20.00 -0.82
CA THR A 92 0.98 20.10 0.65
C THR A 92 0.77 18.78 1.36
N LEU A 93 0.30 17.75 0.65
CA LEU A 93 0.13 16.40 1.18
C LEU A 93 1.48 15.68 1.18
N GLN A 94 1.86 15.12 2.33
CA GLN A 94 3.08 14.32 2.43
C GLN A 94 2.75 12.84 2.41
N PHE A 95 3.48 12.11 1.57
CA PHE A 95 3.43 10.65 1.49
C PHE A 95 4.58 10.07 2.33
N ASP A 96 4.26 9.36 3.41
CA ASP A 96 5.26 8.79 4.31
C ASP A 96 5.52 7.32 3.98
N ARG A 97 6.78 7.02 3.61
CA ARG A 97 7.26 5.68 3.26
C ARG A 97 8.21 5.06 4.29
N SER A 98 8.57 5.79 5.35
CA SER A 98 9.59 5.37 6.31
C SER A 98 9.38 3.95 6.86
N ARG A 99 8.14 3.60 7.20
CA ARG A 99 7.78 2.24 7.67
C ARG A 99 7.81 1.20 6.56
N SER A 100 7.37 1.54 5.36
CA SER A 100 7.37 0.61 4.21
C SER A 100 8.79 0.18 3.85
N GLU A 101 9.74 1.12 3.87
CA GLU A 101 11.17 0.87 3.67
C GLU A 101 11.77 0.00 4.78
N GLN A 102 11.44 0.28 6.03
CA GLN A 102 11.87 -0.53 7.17
C GLN A 102 11.39 -1.98 7.06
N CYS A 103 10.17 -2.19 6.58
CA CYS A 103 9.56 -3.50 6.46
C CYS A 103 9.87 -4.21 5.13
N GLN A 104 10.78 -3.65 4.31
CA GLN A 104 11.12 -4.17 2.98
C GLN A 104 9.89 -4.39 2.09
N TYR A 105 8.83 -3.60 2.32
CA TYR A 105 7.61 -3.61 1.54
C TYR A 105 7.55 -2.34 0.70
N SER A 106 7.69 -2.47 -0.62
CA SER A 106 7.68 -1.31 -1.51
C SER A 106 6.26 -0.92 -1.89
N VAL A 107 5.77 0.19 -1.37
CA VAL A 107 4.53 0.84 -1.83
C VAL A 107 4.90 1.81 -2.93
N PRO A 108 4.35 1.74 -4.16
CA PRO A 108 4.70 2.65 -5.26
C PRO A 108 4.35 4.11 -4.93
N ASN A 109 5.08 5.08 -5.48
CA ASN A 109 4.79 6.48 -5.26
C ASN A 109 3.48 6.83 -5.96
N PRO A 110 2.68 7.77 -5.44
CA PRO A 110 1.46 8.21 -6.11
C PRO A 110 1.68 8.54 -7.61
N ALA A 111 2.77 9.25 -7.92
CA ALA A 111 3.14 9.64 -9.29
C ALA A 111 3.54 8.47 -10.21
N ASP A 112 4.08 7.38 -9.65
CA ASP A 112 4.56 6.20 -10.39
C ASP A 112 3.45 5.15 -10.61
N THR A 113 2.23 5.42 -10.12
CA THR A 113 1.06 4.57 -10.33
C THR A 113 0.19 5.05 -11.50
N GLY A 114 -0.61 4.15 -12.09
CA GLY A 114 -1.61 4.50 -13.09
C GLY A 114 -2.74 5.42 -12.59
N TRP A 115 -2.75 5.77 -11.30
CA TRP A 115 -3.71 6.70 -10.72
C TRP A 115 -3.38 8.17 -11.00
N ASN A 116 -2.11 8.48 -11.32
CA ASN A 116 -1.69 9.84 -11.67
C ASN A 116 -2.46 10.38 -12.90
N THR A 117 -2.69 9.54 -13.92
CA THR A 117 -3.47 9.90 -15.11
C THR A 117 -4.97 9.98 -14.81
N SER A 118 -5.47 9.10 -13.95
CA SER A 118 -6.89 9.01 -13.58
C SER A 118 -7.36 10.19 -12.71
N PHE A 119 -6.47 10.75 -11.89
CA PHE A 119 -6.73 11.91 -11.03
C PHE A 119 -6.10 13.21 -11.54
N SER A 120 -5.77 13.29 -12.83
CA SER A 120 -5.21 14.50 -13.46
C SER A 120 -6.07 15.75 -13.32
N THR A 121 -7.39 15.59 -13.14
CA THR A 121 -8.35 16.69 -12.89
C THR A 121 -8.24 17.32 -11.49
N LEU A 122 -7.57 16.64 -10.55
CA LEU A 122 -7.25 17.17 -9.22
C LEU A 122 -5.97 18.02 -9.22
N ASN A 123 -5.15 17.91 -10.25
CA ASN A 123 -3.91 18.65 -10.34
C ASN A 123 -4.22 20.15 -10.51
N GLY A 124 -3.74 20.98 -9.58
CA GLY A 124 -4.05 22.41 -9.51
C GLY A 124 -5.37 22.77 -8.80
N LYS A 125 -6.09 21.80 -8.23
CA LYS A 125 -7.21 22.07 -7.32
C LYS A 125 -6.72 22.08 -5.87
N SER A 126 -7.16 23.07 -5.12
CA SER A 126 -6.96 23.17 -3.67
C SER A 126 -8.31 23.08 -2.98
N ALA A 127 -8.37 22.31 -1.90
CA ALA A 127 -9.48 22.32 -0.97
C ALA A 127 -9.11 23.16 0.26
N VAL A 128 -10.12 23.58 1.02
CA VAL A 128 -9.92 24.29 2.28
C VAL A 128 -10.55 23.47 3.40
N VAL A 129 -9.79 23.25 4.46
CA VAL A 129 -10.08 22.29 5.53
C VAL A 129 -10.23 23.02 6.87
N PRO A 130 -11.22 22.67 7.71
CA PRO A 130 -11.33 23.20 9.06
C PRO A 130 -10.25 22.67 10.01
N VAL A 131 -9.88 23.48 11.00
CA VAL A 131 -8.77 23.18 11.92
C VAL A 131 -9.01 21.92 12.73
N TRP A 132 -10.25 21.71 13.23
CA TRP A 132 -10.61 20.50 13.98
C TRP A 132 -10.31 19.23 13.19
N TRP A 133 -10.67 19.20 11.91
CA TRP A 133 -10.51 18.01 11.09
C TRP A 133 -9.05 17.75 10.71
N LEU A 134 -8.23 18.79 10.59
CA LEU A 134 -6.78 18.61 10.47
C LEU A 134 -6.21 17.92 11.71
N PHE A 135 -6.66 18.33 12.90
CA PHE A 135 -6.26 17.69 14.15
C PHE A 135 -6.72 16.23 14.21
N VAL A 136 -8.00 15.96 13.91
CA VAL A 136 -8.56 14.60 13.88
C VAL A 136 -7.82 13.72 12.88
N HIS A 137 -7.52 14.23 11.68
CA HIS A 137 -6.74 13.50 10.67
C HIS A 137 -5.35 13.17 11.20
N ALA A 138 -4.63 14.16 11.73
CA ALA A 138 -3.28 13.95 12.27
C ALA A 138 -3.27 12.93 13.41
N MET A 139 -4.25 13.00 14.32
CA MET A 139 -4.37 12.08 15.43
C MET A 139 -4.74 10.66 14.97
N SER A 140 -5.67 10.53 14.02
CA SER A 140 -6.03 9.25 13.40
C SER A 140 -4.83 8.62 12.72
N LYS A 141 -4.06 9.42 11.97
CA LYS A 141 -2.83 8.98 11.33
C LYS A 141 -1.76 8.53 12.30
N ALA A 142 -1.55 9.29 13.37
CA ALA A 142 -0.61 8.92 14.42
C ALA A 142 -1.01 7.60 15.08
N ALA A 143 -2.29 7.38 15.37
CA ALA A 143 -2.79 6.14 15.94
C ALA A 143 -2.56 4.95 15.00
N THR A 144 -2.91 5.06 13.72
CA THR A 144 -2.68 3.99 12.74
C THR A 144 -1.19 3.72 12.55
N ALA A 145 -0.36 4.76 12.45
CA ALA A 145 1.09 4.62 12.33
C ALA A 145 1.69 3.93 13.57
N ALA A 146 1.23 4.26 14.78
CA ALA A 146 1.65 3.59 16.01
C ALA A 146 1.25 2.11 16.05
N SER A 147 0.03 1.77 15.59
CA SER A 147 -0.40 0.38 15.49
C SER A 147 0.44 -0.42 14.50
N ILE A 148 0.77 0.15 13.33
CA ILE A 148 1.65 -0.48 12.34
C ILE A 148 3.09 -0.58 12.87
N ALA A 149 3.53 0.39 13.67
CA ALA A 149 4.85 0.40 14.29
C ALA A 149 5.06 -0.79 15.25
N ALA A 150 4.00 -1.24 15.91
CA ALA A 150 4.02 -2.40 16.81
C ALA A 150 4.18 -3.74 16.07
N ILE A 151 3.94 -3.79 14.76
CA ILE A 151 4.12 -5.01 13.96
C ILE A 151 5.62 -5.21 13.72
N PRO A 152 6.21 -6.35 14.14
CA PRO A 152 7.60 -6.65 13.86
C PRO A 152 7.76 -6.96 12.37
N CYS A 153 8.59 -6.18 11.69
CA CYS A 153 8.91 -6.36 10.27
C CYS A 153 10.23 -7.09 10.00
N GLY A 154 10.75 -7.80 11.01
CA GLY A 154 11.96 -8.60 10.85
C GLY A 154 11.70 -9.82 9.98
N VAL A 155 12.71 -10.23 9.21
CA VAL A 155 12.71 -11.58 8.62
C VAL A 155 12.72 -12.59 9.75
N ASP A 156 11.62 -13.32 9.92
CA ASP A 156 11.61 -14.41 10.89
C ASP A 156 12.45 -15.56 10.34
N LEU A 157 13.66 -15.70 10.88
CA LEU A 157 14.56 -16.79 10.54
C LEU A 157 13.92 -18.16 10.79
N GLN A 158 12.95 -18.26 11.72
CA GLN A 158 12.19 -19.50 11.92
C GLN A 158 11.25 -19.77 10.76
N GLN A 159 10.55 -18.76 10.24
CA GLN A 159 9.68 -18.91 9.07
C GLN A 159 10.48 -19.30 7.83
N VAL A 160 11.61 -18.62 7.57
CA VAL A 160 12.51 -18.98 6.47
C VAL A 160 12.98 -20.43 6.60
N ARG A 161 13.32 -20.87 7.82
CA ARG A 161 13.69 -22.26 8.07
C ARG A 161 12.54 -23.24 7.80
N MET A 162 11.30 -22.88 8.15
CA MET A 162 10.13 -23.73 7.84
C MET A 162 9.87 -23.83 6.35
N ASP A 163 9.99 -22.72 5.62
CA ASP A 163 9.79 -22.70 4.17
C ASP A 163 10.90 -23.49 3.44
N VAL A 164 12.16 -23.36 3.87
CA VAL A 164 13.27 -24.19 3.38
C VAL A 164 13.02 -25.67 3.69
N ASN A 165 12.55 -26.00 4.89
CA ASN A 165 12.21 -27.38 5.24
C ASN A 165 11.05 -27.94 4.40
N ARG A 166 10.06 -27.10 4.04
CA ARG A 166 8.96 -27.49 3.15
C ARG A 166 9.40 -27.68 1.70
N ALA A 167 10.35 -26.88 1.24
CA ALA A 167 10.93 -26.99 -0.10
C ALA A 167 11.94 -28.14 -0.24
N ARG A 168 12.30 -28.80 0.88
CA ARG A 168 13.25 -29.91 0.86
C ARG A 168 12.63 -31.14 0.20
N ILE A 169 13.40 -31.76 -0.71
CA ILE A 169 13.04 -33.06 -1.30
C ILE A 169 13.11 -34.13 -0.20
N ASN A 170 11.98 -34.77 0.10
CA ASN A 170 11.87 -35.76 1.19
C ASN A 170 12.51 -37.11 0.85
N ASP A 171 12.46 -37.51 -0.43
CA ASP A 171 13.06 -38.77 -0.89
C ASP A 171 14.58 -38.58 -1.07
N PRO A 172 15.42 -39.28 -0.30
CA PRO A 172 16.87 -39.15 -0.40
C PRO A 172 17.42 -39.59 -1.75
N LEU A 173 16.77 -40.55 -2.44
CA LEU A 173 17.20 -41.01 -3.76
C LEU A 173 16.95 -39.93 -4.81
N LEU A 174 15.77 -39.32 -4.79
CA LEU A 174 15.44 -38.21 -5.69
C LEU A 174 16.33 -36.99 -5.42
N ALA A 175 16.62 -36.69 -4.16
CA ALA A 175 17.54 -35.59 -3.82
C ALA A 175 18.94 -35.81 -4.39
N GLN A 176 19.42 -37.07 -4.37
CA GLN A 176 20.69 -37.44 -4.98
C GLN A 176 20.64 -37.36 -6.52
N GLU A 177 19.58 -37.87 -7.15
CA GLU A 177 19.40 -37.76 -8.62
C GLU A 177 19.39 -36.31 -9.09
N VAL A 178 18.72 -35.42 -8.34
CA VAL A 178 18.71 -33.98 -8.61
C VAL A 178 20.11 -33.38 -8.40
N ALA A 179 20.82 -33.75 -7.33
CA ALA A 179 22.18 -33.27 -7.08
C ALA A 179 23.14 -33.68 -8.20
N ASP A 180 23.09 -34.94 -8.63
CA ASP A 180 23.91 -35.42 -9.73
C ASP A 180 23.58 -34.69 -11.04
N PHE A 181 22.29 -34.52 -11.37
CA PHE A 181 21.88 -33.76 -12.55
C PHE A 181 22.37 -32.30 -12.49
N THR A 182 22.32 -31.68 -11.31
CA THR A 182 22.80 -30.31 -11.16
C THR A 182 24.30 -30.18 -11.41
N ASN A 183 25.10 -31.16 -10.99
CA ASN A 183 26.55 -31.17 -11.17
C ASN A 183 26.94 -31.54 -12.60
N ASP A 184 26.36 -32.60 -13.14
CA ASP A 184 26.77 -33.19 -14.43
C ASP A 184 26.22 -32.40 -15.63
N CYS A 185 25.01 -31.85 -15.53
CA CYS A 185 24.34 -31.20 -16.65
C CYS A 185 24.19 -29.68 -16.44
N TYR A 186 23.48 -29.27 -15.38
CA TYR A 186 23.07 -27.87 -15.22
C TYR A 186 24.25 -26.91 -14.96
N ALA A 187 25.18 -27.28 -14.08
CA ALA A 187 26.34 -26.46 -13.75
C ALA A 187 27.24 -26.24 -14.98
N LEU A 188 27.44 -27.29 -15.79
CA LEU A 188 28.22 -27.22 -17.03
C LEU A 188 27.49 -26.42 -18.13
N ALA A 189 26.18 -26.60 -18.27
CA ALA A 189 25.36 -25.80 -19.18
C ALA A 189 25.43 -24.30 -18.83
N ARG A 190 25.30 -23.97 -17.53
CA ARG A 190 25.34 -22.59 -17.05
C ARG A 190 26.72 -21.98 -17.18
N SER A 191 27.79 -22.75 -16.94
CA SER A 191 29.16 -22.27 -17.14
C SER A 191 29.44 -22.00 -18.62
N ARG A 192 29.00 -22.87 -19.53
CA ARG A 192 29.09 -22.66 -20.98
C ARG A 192 28.33 -21.41 -21.41
N LEU A 193 27.10 -21.22 -20.93
CA LEU A 193 26.30 -20.01 -21.21
C LEU A 193 27.01 -18.73 -20.76
N PHE A 194 27.64 -18.78 -19.58
CA PHE A 194 28.40 -17.65 -19.05
C PHE A 194 29.66 -17.34 -19.88
N MET A 195 30.29 -18.37 -20.46
CA MET A 195 31.45 -18.18 -21.35
C MET A 195 31.06 -17.70 -22.74
N THR A 196 29.96 -18.18 -23.30
CA THR A 196 29.53 -17.83 -24.67
C THR A 196 28.81 -16.48 -24.76
N GLN A 197 28.25 -16.00 -23.65
CA GLN A 197 27.53 -14.71 -23.54
C GLN A 197 26.58 -14.40 -24.71
N PRO A 198 25.63 -15.30 -25.04
CA PRO A 198 24.66 -15.03 -26.08
C PRO A 198 23.68 -13.92 -25.65
N THR A 199 23.15 -13.17 -26.61
CA THR A 199 22.11 -12.18 -26.36
C THR A 199 20.78 -12.87 -26.05
N LEU A 200 20.33 -12.78 -24.80
CA LEU A 200 19.09 -13.37 -24.30
C LEU A 200 18.03 -12.30 -24.03
N THR A 201 16.77 -12.66 -24.21
CA THR A 201 15.61 -11.86 -23.77
C THR A 201 15.42 -11.96 -22.24
N ASN A 202 14.67 -11.03 -21.64
CA ASN A 202 14.38 -11.07 -20.19
C ASN A 202 13.68 -12.36 -19.76
N GLU A 203 12.83 -12.94 -20.61
CA GLU A 203 12.16 -14.22 -20.36
C GLU A 203 13.17 -15.38 -20.35
N GLN A 204 14.09 -15.41 -21.30
CA GLN A 204 15.14 -16.42 -21.37
C GLN A 204 16.14 -16.30 -20.21
N LEU A 205 16.46 -15.08 -19.77
CA LEU A 205 17.31 -14.85 -18.60
C LEU A 205 16.71 -15.44 -17.31
N ASN A 206 15.39 -15.39 -17.17
CA ASN A 206 14.71 -16.04 -16.04
C ASN A 206 14.63 -17.56 -16.21
N ASP A 207 14.40 -18.04 -17.44
CA ASP A 207 14.31 -19.48 -17.74
C ASP A 207 15.63 -20.23 -17.45
N VAL A 208 16.80 -19.66 -17.79
CA VAL A 208 18.11 -20.31 -17.56
C VAL A 208 18.49 -20.46 -16.08
N ASN A 209 17.80 -19.77 -15.17
CA ASN A 209 17.99 -19.93 -13.72
C ASN A 209 17.34 -21.22 -13.18
N TRP A 210 16.55 -21.93 -13.99
CA TRP A 210 15.90 -23.17 -13.62
C TRP A 210 16.64 -24.40 -14.19
N ILE A 211 16.73 -25.49 -13.41
CA ILE A 211 17.43 -26.72 -13.82
C ILE A 211 16.82 -27.36 -15.07
N GLY A 212 15.50 -27.22 -15.24
CA GLY A 212 14.73 -27.68 -16.40
C GLY A 212 14.45 -26.57 -17.42
N SER A 213 15.34 -25.59 -17.53
CA SER A 213 15.25 -24.49 -18.51
C SER A 213 14.90 -25.02 -19.90
N ARG A 214 13.89 -24.41 -20.53
CA ARG A 214 13.53 -24.69 -21.92
C ARG A 214 14.64 -24.30 -22.88
N PHE A 215 15.36 -23.22 -22.59
CA PHE A 215 16.50 -22.78 -23.39
C PHE A 215 17.58 -23.87 -23.47
N PHE A 216 17.96 -24.48 -22.33
CA PHE A 216 18.94 -25.57 -22.33
C PHE A 216 18.41 -26.86 -22.99
N LEU A 217 17.10 -27.11 -22.94
CA LEU A 217 16.44 -28.24 -23.59
C LEU A 217 16.23 -28.09 -25.11
N GLN A 218 16.29 -26.89 -25.67
CA GLN A 218 16.01 -26.66 -27.10
C GLN A 218 17.24 -26.19 -27.88
N THR A 219 18.29 -25.76 -27.17
CA THR A 219 19.49 -25.23 -27.79
C THR A 219 20.55 -26.33 -27.91
N PRO A 220 21.02 -26.65 -29.12
CA PRO A 220 22.05 -27.66 -29.33
C PRO A 220 23.33 -27.37 -28.55
N GLY A 221 23.99 -28.40 -28.03
CA GLY A 221 25.21 -28.26 -27.22
C GLY A 221 24.98 -27.94 -25.74
N TYR A 222 23.73 -27.93 -25.27
CA TYR A 222 23.38 -27.90 -23.84
C TYR A 222 22.84 -29.26 -23.39
N TYR A 223 21.51 -29.46 -23.36
CA TYR A 223 20.93 -30.76 -23.00
C TYR A 223 20.52 -31.59 -24.22
N ASP A 224 20.14 -30.92 -25.31
CA ASP A 224 19.53 -31.56 -26.48
C ASP A 224 20.57 -31.83 -27.57
N ASP A 225 21.02 -33.09 -27.63
CA ASP A 225 21.49 -33.80 -28.83
C ASP A 225 22.26 -35.09 -28.49
N GLY A 226 22.57 -35.38 -27.23
CA GLY A 226 23.24 -36.61 -26.77
C GLY A 226 24.69 -36.79 -27.26
N PHE A 227 25.10 -36.10 -28.32
CA PHE A 227 26.42 -36.16 -28.93
C PHE A 227 27.31 -34.97 -28.54
N SER A 228 26.74 -33.77 -28.38
CA SER A 228 27.47 -32.53 -28.06
C SER A 228 27.00 -31.84 -26.77
N GLY A 229 25.88 -32.30 -26.20
CA GLY A 229 25.29 -31.87 -24.94
C GLY A 229 25.88 -32.55 -23.70
N PHE A 230 25.68 -31.90 -22.55
CA PHE A 230 26.03 -32.41 -21.24
C PHE A 230 25.06 -33.52 -20.81
N ARG A 231 25.62 -34.57 -20.21
CA ARG A 231 24.90 -35.79 -19.84
C ARG A 231 25.45 -36.35 -18.53
N SER A 232 24.65 -37.20 -17.88
CA SER A 232 25.04 -37.92 -16.66
C SER A 232 26.36 -38.65 -16.86
N HIS A 233 27.30 -38.48 -15.94
CA HIS A 233 28.58 -39.20 -15.96
C HIS A 233 28.44 -40.66 -15.52
N SER A 234 27.41 -40.95 -14.71
CA SER A 234 27.10 -42.29 -14.23
C SER A 234 25.92 -42.91 -15.00
N PRO A 235 25.92 -44.25 -15.18
CA PRO A 235 24.79 -44.95 -15.79
C PRO A 235 23.54 -44.86 -14.90
N ARG A 236 22.39 -44.55 -15.50
CA ARG A 236 21.10 -44.45 -14.80
C ARG A 236 20.27 -45.70 -15.09
N THR A 237 19.82 -46.39 -14.05
CA THR A 237 19.08 -47.66 -14.17
C THR A 237 17.79 -47.55 -14.99
N ARG A 238 17.11 -46.40 -14.95
CA ARG A 238 15.89 -46.13 -15.72
C ARG A 238 16.15 -45.75 -17.19
N TRP A 239 17.41 -45.55 -17.57
CA TRP A 239 17.79 -45.07 -18.90
C TRP A 239 18.74 -46.10 -19.55
N PRO A 240 18.21 -47.08 -20.30
CA PRO A 240 19.02 -48.16 -20.85
C PRO A 240 20.04 -47.65 -21.87
N TYR A 241 21.13 -48.41 -21.97
CA TYR A 241 22.21 -48.15 -22.91
C TYR A 241 21.69 -48.18 -24.35
N ASP A 242 22.05 -47.15 -25.12
CA ASP A 242 21.74 -47.05 -26.55
C ASP A 242 23.06 -46.91 -27.33
N ALA A 243 23.34 -47.88 -28.21
CA ALA A 243 24.59 -47.94 -28.97
C ALA A 243 24.79 -46.75 -29.93
N THR A 244 23.74 -46.03 -30.30
CA THR A 244 23.84 -44.83 -31.16
C THR A 244 24.16 -43.57 -30.37
N ARG A 245 23.66 -43.47 -29.13
CA ARG A 245 23.81 -42.31 -28.24
C ARG A 245 25.03 -42.41 -27.32
N ASP A 246 25.30 -43.61 -26.81
CA ASP A 246 26.25 -43.87 -25.72
C ASP A 246 27.56 -44.49 -26.22
N ALA A 247 27.80 -44.50 -27.53
CA ALA A 247 29.05 -44.97 -28.11
C ALA A 247 30.23 -44.11 -27.60
N GLY A 248 31.22 -44.75 -26.97
CA GLY A 248 32.44 -44.10 -26.48
C GLY A 248 32.39 -43.58 -25.04
N LEU A 249 31.30 -43.81 -24.31
CA LEU A 249 31.26 -43.62 -22.86
C LEU A 249 31.85 -44.87 -22.15
N PRO A 250 32.59 -44.70 -21.04
CA PRO A 250 33.15 -45.82 -20.26
C PRO A 250 32.08 -46.67 -19.57
#